data_AF-A0A382QEM0-F1
#
_entry.id   AF-A0A382QEM0-F1
#
_cell.length_a   1.000
_cell.length_b   1.000
_cell.length_c   1.000
_cell.angle_alpha   90.00
_cell.angle_beta   90.00
_cell.angle_gamma   90.00
#
_symmetry.space_group_name_H-M   'P 1'
#
loop_
_entity.id
_entity.type
_entity.pdbx_description
1 polymer ?
#
loop_
_entity_poly.entity_id
_entity_poly.type
_entity_poly.pdbx_seq_one_letter_code
_entity_poly.pdbx_strand_id
1 'polypeptide(L)'
;MAGVATGITYGEIFAKAGYAQMMLINDMQNRAPSIWASEEISLMVPGASMALQQAGYDEATADAMAPAAVLKGAYDNWLAQSGADDAGPDFAASAQSILYDAADPSTGICIALTCDIGPMLVAGMGEPSETTTPVRAALYGYGSTDPVVLTHMDWAVYALAGSTFATNGGGADLATASNASLRERLAEVSGVDIANPVALNNILWGSEGSDPNNGILSVSDFGGIPLYGVALFLLGAQSDAFGTMVTYGIGLTQLLGLSYDWAGLWIDMVGGVPLEFEMILVGGTGTMGADEWWQLSLGSEEPIAGGYISIGLNRGEYEGT
;
A
#
# COMPACT_ATOMS: atom_id res chain seq x y z
N MET A 1 5.76 27.70 -30.86
CA MET A 1 5.41 26.28 -30.66
C MET A 1 6.52 25.45 -29.99
N ALA A 2 7.78 25.91 -29.88
CA ALA A 2 8.81 25.17 -29.15
C ALA A 2 8.64 25.22 -27.61
N GLY A 3 8.19 26.34 -27.03
CA GLY A 3 8.05 26.47 -25.57
C GLY A 3 6.86 25.76 -24.94
N VAL A 4 5.83 25.43 -25.72
CA VAL A 4 4.66 24.65 -25.24
C VAL A 4 5.03 23.17 -25.15
N ALA A 5 5.77 22.64 -26.14
CA ALA A 5 6.23 21.25 -26.14
C ALA A 5 7.22 20.97 -25.00
N THR A 6 8.22 21.84 -24.78
CA THR A 6 9.12 21.69 -23.61
C THR A 6 8.40 21.94 -22.28
N GLY A 7 7.47 22.90 -22.21
CA GLY A 7 6.66 23.12 -21.01
C GLY A 7 5.81 21.92 -20.62
N ILE A 8 5.25 21.20 -21.60
CA ILE A 8 4.47 19.97 -21.38
C ILE A 8 5.39 18.84 -20.90
N THR A 9 6.55 18.62 -21.54
CA THR A 9 7.48 17.56 -21.11
C THR A 9 8.08 17.81 -19.72
N TYR A 10 8.41 19.05 -19.37
CA TYR A 10 8.86 19.38 -18.02
C TYR A 10 7.72 19.28 -17.00
N GLY A 11 6.52 19.76 -17.35
CA GLY A 11 5.34 19.65 -16.50
C GLY A 11 4.93 18.22 -16.19
N GLU A 12 5.02 17.34 -17.18
CA GLU A 12 4.75 15.90 -17.06
C GLU A 12 5.64 15.23 -16.01
N ILE A 13 6.96 15.46 -16.05
CA ILE A 13 7.88 14.90 -15.05
C ILE A 13 7.51 15.34 -13.63
N PHE A 14 7.22 16.61 -13.43
CA PHE A 14 6.84 17.12 -12.11
C PHE A 14 5.46 16.63 -11.66
N ALA A 15 4.52 16.43 -12.58
CA ALA A 15 3.22 15.84 -12.26
C ALA A 15 3.35 14.36 -11.85
N LYS A 16 4.08 13.57 -12.64
CA LYS A 16 4.37 12.17 -12.31
C LYS A 16 5.18 12.04 -11.02
N ALA A 17 5.97 13.04 -10.64
CA ALA A 17 6.62 13.08 -9.34
C ALA A 17 5.62 13.22 -8.18
N GLY A 18 4.49 13.88 -8.39
CA GLY A 18 3.38 13.88 -7.43
C GLY A 18 2.76 12.49 -7.27
N TYR A 19 2.48 11.82 -8.38
CA TYR A 19 2.07 10.41 -8.38
C TYR A 19 3.07 9.53 -7.61
N ALA A 20 4.35 9.59 -7.99
CA ALA A 20 5.39 8.81 -7.35
C ALA A 20 5.48 9.09 -5.85
N GLN A 21 5.42 10.35 -5.41
CA GLN A 21 5.38 10.68 -3.99
C GLN A 21 4.20 10.01 -3.27
N MET A 22 2.99 10.07 -3.83
CA MET A 22 1.82 9.41 -3.23
C MET A 22 2.04 7.91 -3.09
N MET A 23 2.64 7.28 -4.10
CA MET A 23 2.93 5.84 -4.08
C MET A 23 4.00 5.50 -3.04
N LEU A 24 5.07 6.28 -2.93
CA LEU A 24 6.10 6.11 -1.90
C LEU A 24 5.55 6.26 -0.49
N ILE A 25 4.64 7.22 -0.28
CA ILE A 25 3.93 7.39 0.99
C ILE A 25 3.05 6.17 1.26
N ASN A 26 2.24 5.73 0.30
CA ASN A 26 1.38 4.56 0.46
C ASN A 26 2.20 3.28 0.74
N ASP A 27 3.32 3.09 0.05
CA ASP A 27 4.22 1.97 0.27
C ASP A 27 4.70 1.94 1.72
N MET A 28 5.28 3.05 2.19
CA MET A 28 5.80 3.11 3.55
C MET A 28 4.70 3.08 4.62
N GLN A 29 3.57 3.75 4.40
CA GLN A 29 2.49 3.90 5.37
C GLN A 29 1.61 2.65 5.46
N ASN A 30 1.34 2.00 4.33
CA ASN A 30 0.37 0.91 4.23
C ASN A 30 0.97 -0.39 3.68
N ARG A 31 1.74 -0.38 2.58
CA ARG A 31 2.24 -1.63 1.99
C ARG A 31 3.18 -2.39 2.92
N ALA A 32 4.15 -1.70 3.53
CA ALA A 32 5.06 -2.31 4.52
C ALA A 32 4.32 -3.00 5.69
N PRO A 33 3.43 -2.31 6.43
CA PRO A 33 2.64 -2.97 7.47
C PRO A 33 1.73 -4.09 6.96
N SER A 34 1.26 -4.00 5.72
CA SER A 34 0.43 -5.03 5.11
C SER A 34 1.22 -6.31 4.82
N ILE A 35 2.45 -6.18 4.32
CA ILE A 35 3.37 -7.31 4.13
C ILE A 35 3.61 -8.00 5.47
N TRP A 36 4.01 -7.27 6.51
CA TRP A 36 4.23 -7.83 7.85
C TRP A 36 2.98 -8.49 8.42
N ALA A 37 1.81 -7.87 8.26
CA ALA A 37 0.55 -8.45 8.70
C ALA A 37 0.22 -9.75 7.94
N SER A 38 0.51 -9.80 6.64
CA SER A 38 0.27 -10.98 5.81
C SER A 38 1.18 -12.15 6.20
N GLU A 39 2.44 -11.87 6.53
CA GLU A 39 3.41 -12.84 7.04
C GLU A 39 3.00 -13.36 8.42
N GLU A 40 2.56 -12.48 9.33
CA GLU A 40 2.04 -12.86 10.63
C GLU A 40 0.81 -13.77 10.50
N ILE A 41 -0.17 -13.42 9.66
CA ILE A 41 -1.36 -14.25 9.39
C ILE A 41 -0.94 -15.60 8.80
N SER A 42 0.02 -15.60 7.87
CA SER A 42 0.57 -16.83 7.28
C SER A 42 1.16 -17.75 8.34
N LEU A 43 1.86 -17.19 9.33
CA LEU A 43 2.43 -17.93 10.48
C LEU A 43 1.39 -18.41 11.50
N MET A 44 0.19 -17.80 11.56
CA MET A 44 -0.88 -18.28 12.44
C MET A 44 -1.39 -19.68 12.04
N VAL A 45 -1.37 -20.00 10.74
CA VAL A 45 -1.89 -21.27 10.21
C VAL A 45 -1.08 -22.48 10.68
N PRO A 46 0.27 -22.55 10.53
CA PRO A 46 1.03 -23.65 11.09
C PRO A 46 0.92 -23.70 12.62
N GLY A 47 0.79 -22.55 13.30
CA GLY A 47 0.50 -22.49 14.74
C GLY A 47 -0.82 -23.18 15.11
N ALA A 48 -1.89 -22.92 14.34
CA ALA A 48 -3.19 -23.54 14.52
C ALA A 48 -3.15 -25.05 14.24
N SER A 49 -2.42 -25.49 13.20
CA SER A 49 -2.23 -26.93 12.93
C SER A 49 -1.56 -27.63 14.11
N MET A 50 -0.46 -27.09 14.65
CA MET A 50 0.21 -27.69 15.82
C MET A 50 -0.72 -27.80 17.03
N ALA A 51 -1.57 -26.80 17.27
CA ALA A 51 -2.54 -26.83 18.36
C ALA A 51 -3.60 -27.92 18.15
N LEU A 52 -4.07 -28.12 16.92
CA LEU A 52 -5.00 -29.21 16.56
C LEU A 52 -4.35 -30.58 16.72
N GLN A 53 -3.08 -30.75 16.33
CA GLN A 53 -2.35 -32.00 16.54
C GLN A 53 -2.22 -32.33 18.04
N GLN A 54 -1.96 -31.32 18.89
CA GLN A 54 -1.95 -31.50 20.34
C GLN A 54 -3.34 -31.86 20.91
N ALA A 55 -4.42 -31.45 20.25
CA ALA A 55 -5.78 -31.85 20.57
C ALA A 55 -6.12 -33.29 20.09
N GLY A 56 -5.20 -33.97 19.41
CA GLY A 56 -5.31 -35.39 19.03
C GLY A 56 -5.69 -35.66 17.58
N TYR A 57 -5.73 -34.63 16.71
CA TYR A 57 -5.86 -34.81 15.26
C TYR A 57 -4.54 -35.30 14.66
N ASP A 58 -4.61 -36.10 13.59
CA ASP A 58 -3.43 -36.38 12.77
C ASP A 58 -2.99 -35.12 12.00
N GLU A 59 -1.71 -35.07 11.61
CA GLU A 59 -1.09 -33.93 10.93
C GLU A 59 -1.87 -33.48 9.68
N ALA A 60 -2.27 -34.42 8.82
CA ALA A 60 -2.97 -34.08 7.58
C ALA A 60 -4.36 -33.47 7.84
N THR A 61 -5.11 -34.02 8.81
CA THR A 61 -6.40 -33.44 9.22
C THR A 61 -6.22 -32.07 9.88
N ALA A 62 -5.20 -31.93 10.73
CA ALA A 62 -4.90 -30.65 11.41
C ALA A 62 -4.53 -29.56 10.41
N ASP A 63 -3.67 -29.84 9.44
CA ASP A 63 -3.27 -28.91 8.39
C ASP A 63 -4.46 -28.47 7.53
N ALA A 64 -5.34 -29.41 7.18
CA ALA A 64 -6.55 -29.11 6.41
C ALA A 64 -7.55 -28.23 7.18
N MET A 65 -7.61 -28.35 8.50
CA MET A 65 -8.52 -27.58 9.36
C MET A 65 -7.94 -26.23 9.82
N ALA A 66 -6.62 -26.09 9.83
CA ALA A 66 -5.92 -24.93 10.39
C ALA A 66 -6.35 -23.57 9.80
N PRO A 67 -6.54 -23.42 8.47
CA PRO A 67 -7.06 -22.18 7.89
C PRO A 67 -8.40 -21.73 8.49
N ALA A 68 -9.36 -22.67 8.59
CA ALA A 68 -10.66 -22.39 9.18
C ALA A 68 -10.57 -22.12 10.68
N ALA A 69 -9.65 -22.77 11.38
CA ALA A 69 -9.40 -22.54 12.80
C ALA A 69 -8.84 -21.13 13.08
N VAL A 70 -7.96 -20.60 12.21
CA VAL A 70 -7.46 -19.22 12.31
C VAL A 70 -8.61 -18.21 12.20
N LEU A 71 -9.46 -18.35 11.18
CA LEU A 71 -10.63 -17.48 10.99
C LEU A 71 -11.64 -17.61 12.14
N LYS A 72 -11.85 -18.83 12.64
CA LYS A 72 -12.68 -19.06 13.81
C LYS A 72 -12.11 -18.40 15.07
N GLY A 73 -10.78 -18.45 15.26
CA GLY A 73 -10.12 -17.76 16.37
C GLY A 73 -10.26 -16.24 16.28
N ALA A 74 -10.12 -15.67 15.08
CA ALA A 74 -10.36 -14.24 14.85
C ALA A 74 -11.82 -13.85 15.15
N TYR A 75 -12.77 -14.66 14.68
CA TYR A 75 -14.19 -14.50 15.00
C TYR A 75 -14.44 -14.53 16.51
N ASP A 76 -13.89 -15.50 17.23
CA ASP A 76 -14.10 -15.65 18.67
C ASP A 76 -13.54 -14.46 19.46
N ASN A 77 -12.38 -13.97 19.05
CA ASN A 77 -11.77 -12.77 19.64
C ASN A 77 -12.62 -11.52 19.39
N TRP A 78 -13.17 -11.36 18.19
CA TRP A 78 -14.10 -10.28 17.87
C TRP A 78 -15.40 -10.42 18.67
N LEU A 79 -16.01 -11.60 18.69
CA LEU A 79 -17.28 -11.87 19.35
C LEU A 79 -17.20 -11.53 20.84
N ALA A 80 -16.12 -11.93 21.51
CA ALA A 80 -15.86 -11.64 22.92
C ALA A 80 -15.82 -10.14 23.26
N GLN A 81 -15.55 -9.28 22.27
CA GLN A 81 -15.45 -7.82 22.42
C GLN A 81 -16.65 -7.07 21.84
N SER A 82 -17.41 -7.69 20.94
CA SER A 82 -18.49 -7.05 20.18
C SER A 82 -19.79 -6.87 20.97
N GLY A 83 -20.08 -7.78 21.91
CA GLY A 83 -21.41 -7.87 22.55
C GLY A 83 -22.51 -8.44 21.64
N ALA A 84 -22.17 -8.96 20.46
CA ALA A 84 -23.10 -9.63 19.55
C ALA A 84 -23.43 -11.06 20.03
N ASP A 85 -24.55 -11.60 19.56
CA ASP A 85 -24.89 -13.01 19.74
C ASP A 85 -24.06 -13.89 18.80
N ASP A 86 -23.74 -15.11 19.24
CA ASP A 86 -22.96 -16.02 18.41
C ASP A 86 -23.79 -16.58 17.23
N ALA A 87 -23.38 -16.27 16.00
CA ALA A 87 -23.97 -16.82 14.78
C ALA A 87 -23.36 -18.17 14.34
N GLY A 88 -22.29 -18.63 15.00
CA GLY A 88 -21.61 -19.90 14.71
C GLY A 88 -21.13 -20.04 13.26
N PRO A 89 -20.37 -19.09 12.69
CA PRO A 89 -19.89 -19.18 11.32
C PRO A 89 -18.98 -20.39 11.10
N ASP A 90 -19.18 -21.07 9.97
CA ASP A 90 -18.32 -22.15 9.49
C ASP A 90 -17.46 -21.65 8.32
N PHE A 91 -16.14 -21.68 8.50
CA PHE A 91 -15.17 -21.23 7.52
C PHE A 91 -14.61 -22.36 6.66
N ALA A 92 -15.01 -23.63 6.86
CA ALA A 92 -14.40 -24.77 6.18
C ALA A 92 -14.42 -24.67 4.65
N ALA A 93 -15.49 -24.08 4.08
CA ALA A 93 -15.64 -23.92 2.64
C ALA A 93 -14.92 -22.68 2.05
N SER A 94 -14.67 -21.65 2.87
CA SER A 94 -14.16 -20.35 2.39
C SER A 94 -12.75 -20.03 2.85
N ALA A 95 -12.21 -20.74 3.86
CA ALA A 95 -10.92 -20.41 4.47
C ALA A 95 -9.77 -20.42 3.46
N GLN A 96 -9.77 -21.38 2.53
CA GLN A 96 -8.78 -21.44 1.46
C GLN A 96 -8.81 -20.19 0.57
N SER A 97 -10.01 -19.77 0.15
CA SER A 97 -10.18 -18.55 -0.65
C SER A 97 -9.77 -17.31 0.13
N ILE A 98 -10.16 -17.21 1.40
CA ILE A 98 -9.89 -16.04 2.24
C ILE A 98 -8.38 -15.88 2.46
N LEU A 99 -7.68 -16.96 2.83
CA LEU A 99 -6.28 -16.88 3.23
C LEU A 99 -5.32 -16.94 2.05
N TYR A 100 -5.60 -17.72 0.99
CA TYR A 100 -4.58 -18.04 -0.02
C TYR A 100 -4.97 -17.74 -1.47
N ASP A 101 -6.23 -17.98 -1.86
CA ASP A 101 -6.56 -18.04 -3.28
C ASP A 101 -7.27 -16.79 -3.82
N ALA A 102 -7.74 -15.88 -2.96
CA ALA A 102 -8.43 -14.68 -3.42
C ALA A 102 -7.51 -13.83 -4.31
N ALA A 103 -8.03 -13.47 -5.48
CA ALA A 103 -7.34 -12.65 -6.46
C ALA A 103 -8.26 -11.54 -6.97
N ASP A 104 -7.70 -10.37 -7.27
CA ASP A 104 -8.40 -9.30 -7.96
C ASP A 104 -8.95 -9.83 -9.29
N PRO A 105 -10.28 -9.83 -9.49
CA PRO A 105 -10.89 -10.35 -10.72
C PRO A 105 -10.45 -9.64 -12.00
N SER A 106 -9.96 -8.41 -11.90
CA SER A 106 -9.57 -7.58 -13.05
C SER A 106 -8.11 -7.77 -13.48
N THR A 107 -7.22 -8.14 -12.56
CA THR A 107 -5.77 -8.24 -12.82
C THR A 107 -5.20 -9.63 -12.53
N GLY A 108 -5.84 -10.41 -11.68
CA GLY A 108 -5.32 -11.68 -11.15
C GLY A 108 -4.30 -11.50 -10.02
N ILE A 109 -4.05 -10.27 -9.54
CA ILE A 109 -3.15 -10.01 -8.41
C ILE A 109 -3.72 -10.66 -7.15
N CYS A 110 -2.87 -11.31 -6.35
CA CYS A 110 -3.32 -11.93 -5.11
C CYS A 110 -3.76 -10.88 -4.09
N ILE A 111 -4.99 -11.02 -3.58
CA ILE A 111 -5.58 -10.18 -2.54
C ILE A 111 -5.90 -10.98 -1.27
N ALA A 112 -5.55 -12.26 -1.23
CA ALA A 112 -5.74 -13.12 -0.09
C ALA A 112 -5.05 -12.58 1.17
N LEU A 113 -5.52 -12.93 2.37
CA LEU A 113 -5.00 -12.33 3.60
C LEU A 113 -3.52 -12.62 3.89
N THR A 114 -2.95 -13.67 3.27
CA THR A 114 -1.50 -13.96 3.35
C THR A 114 -0.70 -13.38 2.19
N CYS A 115 -1.30 -12.52 1.36
CA CYS A 115 -0.61 -11.81 0.29
C CYS A 115 -0.39 -10.34 0.69
N ASP A 116 0.66 -9.75 0.13
CA ASP A 116 1.23 -8.44 0.51
C ASP A 116 0.18 -7.33 0.68
N ILE A 117 -0.81 -7.25 -0.22
CA ILE A 117 -1.84 -6.19 -0.19
C ILE A 117 -3.15 -6.61 0.50
N GLY A 118 -3.31 -7.89 0.87
CA GLY A 118 -4.56 -8.42 1.42
C GLY A 118 -5.01 -7.71 2.70
N PRO A 119 -4.15 -7.61 3.73
CA PRO A 119 -4.50 -6.90 4.96
C PRO A 119 -4.87 -5.42 4.75
N MET A 120 -4.10 -4.67 3.97
CA MET A 120 -4.42 -3.26 3.69
C MET A 120 -5.68 -3.10 2.83
N LEU A 121 -5.96 -4.01 1.90
CA LEU A 121 -7.20 -3.97 1.11
C LEU A 121 -8.41 -4.12 2.04
N VAL A 122 -8.44 -5.18 2.86
CA VAL A 122 -9.56 -5.42 3.78
C VAL A 122 -9.74 -4.29 4.78
N ALA A 123 -8.65 -3.76 5.33
CA ALA A 123 -8.69 -2.62 6.24
C ALA A 123 -9.19 -1.34 5.54
N GLY A 124 -8.69 -1.07 4.33
CA GLY A 124 -9.06 0.10 3.51
C GLY A 124 -10.52 0.10 3.05
N MET A 125 -11.10 -1.09 2.83
CA MET A 125 -12.55 -1.24 2.57
C MET A 125 -13.43 -0.83 3.76
N GLY A 126 -12.87 -0.79 4.97
CA GLY A 126 -13.57 -0.40 6.20
C GLY A 126 -14.39 -1.52 6.85
N GLU A 127 -15.03 -1.17 7.96
CA GLU A 127 -15.83 -2.09 8.77
C GLU A 127 -16.98 -2.74 7.95
N PRO A 128 -17.39 -3.97 8.31
CA PRO A 128 -18.61 -4.60 7.78
C PRO A 128 -19.81 -3.66 7.81
N SER A 129 -20.51 -3.58 6.69
CA SER A 129 -21.64 -2.70 6.46
C SER A 129 -22.48 -3.23 5.29
N GLU A 130 -23.69 -2.70 5.09
CA GLU A 130 -24.55 -3.10 3.97
C GLU A 130 -23.89 -2.87 2.60
N THR A 131 -22.91 -1.97 2.50
CA THR A 131 -22.16 -1.69 1.27
C THR A 131 -20.85 -2.47 1.18
N THR A 132 -20.12 -2.62 2.28
CA THR A 132 -18.78 -3.22 2.28
C THR A 132 -18.85 -4.75 2.30
N THR A 133 -19.76 -5.31 3.10
CA THR A 133 -19.86 -6.76 3.32
C THR A 133 -20.12 -7.54 2.04
N PRO A 134 -21.06 -7.16 1.16
CA PRO A 134 -21.29 -7.90 -0.08
C PRO A 134 -20.09 -7.87 -1.02
N VAL A 135 -19.38 -6.73 -1.08
CA VAL A 135 -18.20 -6.56 -1.95
C VAL A 135 -17.05 -7.43 -1.46
N ARG A 136 -16.72 -7.35 -0.17
CA ARG A 136 -15.64 -8.16 0.41
C ARG A 136 -15.96 -9.65 0.32
N ALA A 137 -17.19 -10.05 0.62
CA ALA A 137 -17.62 -11.43 0.50
C ALA A 137 -17.54 -12.00 -0.92
N ALA A 138 -17.76 -11.16 -1.94
CA ALA A 138 -17.59 -11.55 -3.33
C ALA A 138 -16.10 -11.75 -3.69
N LEU A 139 -15.22 -10.86 -3.25
CA LEU A 139 -13.78 -10.94 -3.50
C LEU A 139 -13.13 -12.17 -2.86
N TYR A 140 -13.57 -12.53 -1.66
CA TYR A 140 -12.97 -13.61 -0.86
C TYR A 140 -13.80 -14.91 -0.84
N GLY A 141 -14.83 -15.02 -1.68
CA GLY A 141 -15.52 -16.28 -1.95
C GLY A 141 -16.46 -16.80 -0.86
N TYR A 142 -17.00 -15.93 0.01
CA TYR A 142 -17.95 -16.32 1.07
C TYR A 142 -19.35 -15.67 0.94
N GLY A 143 -19.65 -15.05 -0.21
CA GLY A 143 -20.92 -14.35 -0.44
C GLY A 143 -22.18 -15.22 -0.59
N SER A 144 -22.06 -16.54 -0.69
CA SER A 144 -23.22 -17.45 -0.81
C SER A 144 -23.82 -17.88 0.53
N THR A 145 -23.24 -17.42 1.65
CA THR A 145 -23.67 -17.75 3.01
C THR A 145 -24.97 -17.01 3.38
N ASP A 146 -25.74 -17.56 4.33
CA ASP A 146 -26.92 -16.89 4.90
C ASP A 146 -26.56 -15.46 5.38
N PRO A 147 -27.39 -14.43 5.16
CA PRO A 147 -27.05 -13.04 5.47
C PRO A 147 -26.62 -12.75 6.92
N VAL A 148 -27.18 -13.48 7.90
CA VAL A 148 -26.81 -13.31 9.31
C VAL A 148 -25.38 -13.83 9.52
N VAL A 149 -25.12 -15.05 9.05
CA VAL A 149 -23.80 -15.68 9.16
C VAL A 149 -22.75 -14.94 8.31
N LEU A 150 -23.15 -14.44 7.15
CA LEU A 150 -22.32 -13.64 6.24
C LEU A 150 -21.70 -12.43 6.95
N THR A 151 -22.52 -11.68 7.70
CA THR A 151 -22.06 -10.50 8.44
C THR A 151 -21.02 -10.89 9.51
N HIS A 152 -21.22 -12.03 10.18
CA HIS A 152 -20.29 -12.54 11.20
C HIS A 152 -18.98 -13.07 10.59
N MET A 153 -19.05 -13.73 9.44
CA MET A 153 -17.85 -14.12 8.69
C MET A 153 -17.06 -12.89 8.24
N ASP A 154 -17.76 -11.86 7.79
CA ASP A 154 -17.16 -10.61 7.34
C ASP A 154 -16.46 -9.85 8.48
N TRP A 155 -17.06 -9.85 9.68
CA TRP A 155 -16.40 -9.35 10.88
C TRP A 155 -15.16 -10.15 11.25
N ALA A 156 -15.15 -11.48 11.07
CA ALA A 156 -13.95 -12.28 11.33
C ALA A 156 -12.80 -11.94 10.37
N VAL A 157 -13.11 -11.80 9.08
CA VAL A 157 -12.14 -11.41 8.04
C VAL A 157 -11.59 -10.01 8.31
N TYR A 158 -12.49 -9.04 8.55
CA TYR A 158 -12.10 -7.66 8.86
C TYR A 158 -11.32 -7.55 10.17
N ALA A 159 -11.74 -8.24 11.23
CA ALA A 159 -11.05 -8.21 12.51
C ALA A 159 -9.65 -8.82 12.41
N LEU A 160 -9.48 -9.94 11.72
CA LEU A 160 -8.16 -10.55 11.51
C LEU A 160 -7.23 -9.60 10.75
N ALA A 161 -7.64 -9.18 9.55
CA ALA A 161 -6.82 -8.33 8.69
C ALA A 161 -6.57 -6.96 9.32
N GLY A 162 -7.64 -6.28 9.76
CA GLY A 162 -7.59 -4.93 10.28
C GLY A 162 -6.81 -4.83 11.60
N SER A 163 -6.96 -5.79 12.52
CA SER A 163 -6.23 -5.74 13.79
C SER A 163 -4.73 -6.03 13.61
N THR A 164 -4.37 -7.01 12.79
CA THR A 164 -2.96 -7.31 12.49
C THR A 164 -2.31 -6.17 11.71
N PHE A 165 -2.99 -5.61 10.72
CA PHE A 165 -2.53 -4.43 9.98
C PHE A 165 -2.30 -3.21 10.88
N ALA A 166 -3.28 -2.89 11.74
CA ALA A 166 -3.17 -1.77 12.68
C ALA A 166 -2.06 -1.99 13.72
N THR A 167 -1.88 -3.22 14.21
CA THR A 167 -0.81 -3.57 15.16
C THR A 167 0.58 -3.36 14.55
N ASN A 168 0.72 -3.64 13.25
CA ASN A 168 1.93 -3.36 12.47
C ASN A 168 2.07 -1.87 12.06
N GLY A 169 1.16 -1.01 12.52
CA GLY A 169 1.19 0.43 12.29
C GLY A 169 0.69 0.85 10.90
N GLY A 170 -0.19 0.07 10.29
CA GLY A 170 -0.90 0.48 9.08
C GLY A 170 -1.60 1.83 9.26
N GLY A 171 -1.45 2.72 8.28
CA GLY A 171 -2.04 4.07 8.33
C GLY A 171 -1.33 5.07 9.26
N ALA A 172 -0.21 4.72 9.90
CA ALA A 172 0.52 5.62 10.79
C ALA A 172 1.03 6.89 10.06
N ASP A 173 1.00 8.04 10.74
CA ASP A 173 1.60 9.28 10.22
C ASP A 173 3.12 9.17 10.21
N LEU A 174 3.70 9.08 9.01
CA LEU A 174 5.13 8.95 8.78
C LEU A 174 5.93 10.13 9.36
N ALA A 175 5.35 11.33 9.42
CA ALA A 175 6.05 12.52 9.94
C ALA A 175 6.30 12.45 11.45
N THR A 176 5.52 11.64 12.18
CA THR A 176 5.65 11.44 13.63
C THR A 176 6.20 10.07 14.00
N ALA A 177 6.40 9.19 13.02
CA ALA A 177 6.97 7.87 13.22
C ALA A 177 8.43 7.95 13.69
N SER A 178 8.85 6.94 14.47
CA SER A 178 10.25 6.86 14.90
C SER A 178 11.17 6.50 13.73
N ASN A 179 12.44 6.94 13.78
CA ASN A 179 13.44 6.55 12.78
C ASN A 179 13.62 5.03 12.64
N ALA A 180 13.40 4.26 13.70
CA ALA A 180 13.45 2.80 13.64
C ALA A 180 12.31 2.25 12.75
N SER A 181 11.08 2.72 12.97
CA SER A 181 9.94 2.33 12.13
C SER A 181 10.09 2.81 10.68
N LEU A 182 10.55 4.04 10.47
CA LEU A 182 10.79 4.58 9.12
C LEU A 182 11.84 3.76 8.36
N ARG A 183 12.90 3.34 9.04
CA ARG A 183 13.96 2.49 8.48
C ARG A 183 13.42 1.12 8.08
N GLU A 184 12.65 0.46 8.95
CA GLU A 184 12.05 -0.85 8.68
C GLU A 184 11.07 -0.77 7.51
N ARG A 185 10.19 0.25 7.48
CA ARG A 185 9.26 0.48 6.37
C ARG A 185 9.97 0.69 5.05
N LEU A 186 11.02 1.53 5.05
CA LEU A 186 11.82 1.79 3.85
C LEU A 186 12.49 0.50 3.35
N ALA A 187 13.11 -0.25 4.25
CA ALA A 187 13.78 -1.50 3.90
C ALA A 187 12.82 -2.53 3.33
N GLU A 188 11.59 -2.62 3.86
CA GLU A 188 10.56 -3.54 3.37
C GLU A 188 10.17 -3.24 1.92
N VAL A 189 9.85 -1.99 1.60
CA VAL A 189 9.29 -1.64 0.28
C VAL A 189 10.34 -1.36 -0.80
N SER A 190 11.57 -1.02 -0.40
CA SER A 190 12.64 -0.68 -1.34
C SER A 190 13.82 -1.66 -1.34
N GLY A 191 13.90 -2.55 -0.35
CA GLY A 191 15.08 -3.37 -0.11
C GLY A 191 16.31 -2.59 0.41
N VAL A 192 16.18 -1.27 0.64
CA VAL A 192 17.29 -0.41 1.04
C VAL A 192 17.28 -0.14 2.55
N ASP A 193 18.35 -0.55 3.22
CA ASP A 193 18.59 -0.25 4.62
C ASP A 193 19.44 1.03 4.81
N ILE A 194 18.93 2.00 5.59
CA ILE A 194 19.66 3.21 5.99
C ILE A 194 19.73 3.31 7.51
N ALA A 195 20.79 2.73 8.08
CA ALA A 195 21.00 2.70 9.53
C ALA A 195 21.30 4.07 10.16
N ASN A 196 21.85 5.02 9.39
CA ASN A 196 22.16 6.36 9.89
C ASN A 196 20.88 7.21 9.93
N PRO A 197 20.37 7.61 11.12
CA PRO A 197 19.13 8.36 11.22
C PRO A 197 19.20 9.73 10.53
N VAL A 198 20.37 10.38 10.48
CA VAL A 198 20.51 11.67 9.78
C VAL A 198 20.36 11.47 8.28
N ALA A 199 21.02 10.45 7.71
CA ALA A 199 20.91 10.14 6.29
C ALA A 199 19.48 9.72 5.91
N LEU A 200 18.82 8.93 6.76
CA LEU A 200 17.42 8.55 6.58
C LEU A 200 16.50 9.79 6.56
N ASN A 201 16.65 10.70 7.52
CA ASN A 201 15.86 11.93 7.55
C ASN A 201 16.17 12.83 6.35
N ASN A 202 17.43 12.94 5.93
CA ASN A 202 17.78 13.70 4.73
C ASN A 202 17.07 13.14 3.49
N ILE A 203 17.01 11.81 3.34
CA ILE A 203 16.33 11.17 2.22
C ILE A 203 14.82 11.40 2.28
N LEU A 204 14.18 11.14 3.41
CA LEU A 204 12.73 11.19 3.51
C LEU A 204 12.19 12.63 3.51
N TRP A 205 12.84 13.51 4.28
CA TRP A 205 12.31 14.83 4.65
C TRP A 205 13.14 16.00 4.15
N GLY A 206 14.32 15.73 3.60
CA GLY A 206 15.21 16.71 2.98
C GLY A 206 16.44 17.03 3.81
N SER A 207 17.51 17.42 3.12
CA SER A 207 18.77 17.84 3.73
C SER A 207 18.64 19.24 4.34
N GLU A 208 19.34 19.47 5.46
CA GLU A 208 19.37 20.77 6.15
C GLU A 208 19.74 21.91 5.19
N GLY A 209 18.94 22.98 5.20
CA GLY A 209 19.16 24.17 4.38
C GLY A 209 18.78 24.03 2.89
N SER A 210 18.17 22.91 2.48
CA SER A 210 17.61 22.78 1.13
C SER A 210 16.39 23.70 0.95
N ASP A 211 16.43 24.51 -0.11
CA ASP A 211 15.32 25.34 -0.57
C ASP A 211 15.36 25.41 -2.11
N PRO A 212 14.44 24.74 -2.83
CA PRO A 212 13.29 23.98 -2.32
C PRO A 212 13.68 22.70 -1.56
N ASN A 213 12.78 22.19 -0.71
CA ASN A 213 13.02 20.96 0.05
C ASN A 213 13.19 19.76 -0.91
N ASN A 214 14.25 18.99 -0.70
CA ASN A 214 14.65 17.88 -1.57
C ASN A 214 14.32 16.47 -1.05
N GLY A 215 13.66 16.33 0.10
CA GLY A 215 13.23 15.03 0.62
C GLY A 215 12.24 14.30 -0.30
N ILE A 216 12.38 12.99 -0.48
CA ILE A 216 11.55 12.25 -1.43
C ILE A 216 10.06 12.28 -1.08
N LEU A 217 9.73 12.40 0.22
CA LEU A 217 8.34 12.52 0.71
C LEU A 217 7.89 13.98 0.88
N SER A 218 8.74 14.95 0.55
CA SER A 218 8.43 16.37 0.75
C SER A 218 7.89 17.03 -0.51
N VAL A 219 7.01 18.01 -0.30
CA VAL A 219 6.50 18.89 -1.36
C VAL A 219 6.77 20.33 -0.94
N SER A 220 7.26 21.14 -1.89
CA SER A 220 7.45 22.58 -1.71
C SER A 220 6.59 23.34 -2.71
N ASP A 221 6.10 24.52 -2.34
CA ASP A 221 5.47 25.43 -3.30
C ASP A 221 6.55 26.29 -3.98
N PHE A 222 6.63 26.20 -5.31
CA PHE A 222 7.50 27.02 -6.12
C PHE A 222 6.68 27.90 -7.07
N GLY A 223 6.20 29.03 -6.56
CA GLY A 223 5.46 30.02 -7.36
C GLY A 223 4.05 29.57 -7.78
N GLY A 224 3.37 28.81 -6.92
CA GLY A 224 2.03 28.25 -7.16
C GLY A 224 2.04 26.89 -7.86
N ILE A 225 3.22 26.26 -8.00
CA ILE A 225 3.39 24.94 -8.61
C ILE A 225 4.03 24.03 -7.56
N PRO A 226 3.43 22.87 -7.25
CA PRO A 226 4.03 21.92 -6.33
C PRO A 226 5.29 21.32 -6.95
N LEU A 227 6.37 21.38 -6.19
CA LEU A 227 7.64 20.76 -6.51
C LEU A 227 7.88 19.61 -5.54
N TYR A 228 7.88 18.40 -6.07
CA TYR A 228 8.03 17.17 -5.30
C TYR A 228 9.50 16.79 -5.17
N GLY A 229 9.98 16.57 -3.95
CA GLY A 229 11.40 16.30 -3.71
C GLY A 229 11.89 14.98 -4.33
N VAL A 230 11.01 14.01 -4.58
CA VAL A 230 11.35 12.80 -5.35
C VAL A 230 11.89 13.13 -6.75
N ALA A 231 11.35 14.15 -7.43
CA ALA A 231 11.90 14.60 -8.71
C ALA A 231 13.32 15.14 -8.55
N LEU A 232 13.56 15.94 -7.51
CA LEU A 232 14.88 16.52 -7.22
C LEU A 232 15.91 15.43 -6.90
N PHE A 233 15.51 14.43 -6.11
CA PHE A 233 16.34 13.27 -5.81
C PHE A 233 16.70 12.48 -7.08
N LEU A 234 15.72 12.12 -7.92
CA LEU A 234 15.95 11.33 -9.12
C LEU A 234 16.77 12.09 -10.18
N LEU A 235 16.47 13.37 -10.39
CA LEU A 235 17.26 14.23 -11.29
C LEU A 235 18.69 14.40 -10.78
N GLY A 236 18.88 14.54 -9.46
CA GLY A 236 20.20 14.56 -8.84
C GLY A 236 20.95 13.25 -9.08
N ALA A 237 20.31 12.11 -8.80
CA ALA A 237 20.90 10.79 -8.99
C ALA A 237 21.35 10.53 -10.45
N GLN A 238 20.58 11.03 -11.42
CA GLN A 238 20.89 10.92 -12.85
C GLN A 238 22.01 11.88 -13.29
N SER A 239 22.00 13.12 -12.80
CA SER A 239 22.87 14.19 -13.29
C SER A 239 24.21 14.29 -12.55
N ASP A 240 24.22 14.05 -11.24
CA ASP A 240 25.40 14.03 -10.37
C ASP A 240 25.18 13.05 -9.20
N ALA A 241 25.37 11.76 -9.48
CA ALA A 241 25.24 10.70 -8.49
C ALA A 241 26.16 10.91 -7.27
N PHE A 242 27.38 11.44 -7.47
CA PHE A 242 28.33 11.66 -6.38
C PHE A 242 27.88 12.81 -5.47
N GLY A 243 27.52 13.96 -6.05
CA GLY A 243 26.97 15.08 -5.29
C GLY A 243 25.69 14.70 -4.55
N THR A 244 24.83 13.88 -5.17
CA THR A 244 23.61 13.36 -4.54
C THR A 244 23.91 12.48 -3.33
N MET A 245 24.84 11.51 -3.45
CA MET A 245 25.28 10.70 -2.31
C MET A 245 25.82 11.55 -1.15
N VAL A 246 26.62 12.57 -1.46
CA VAL A 246 27.17 13.49 -0.45
C VAL A 246 26.06 14.31 0.21
N THR A 247 25.10 14.81 -0.57
CA THR A 247 23.98 15.63 -0.09
C THR A 247 23.13 14.88 0.92
N TYR A 248 22.80 13.62 0.63
CA TYR A 248 21.94 12.81 1.49
C TYR A 248 22.71 11.99 2.53
N GLY A 249 24.04 11.86 2.38
CA GLY A 249 24.87 11.05 3.27
C GLY A 249 24.67 9.54 3.09
N ILE A 250 24.37 9.11 1.86
CA ILE A 250 24.11 7.71 1.50
C ILE A 250 25.21 7.13 0.59
N GLY A 251 25.32 5.81 0.55
CA GLY A 251 26.23 5.10 -0.35
C GLY A 251 25.64 4.83 -1.74
N LEU A 252 26.48 4.34 -2.65
CA LEU A 252 26.08 4.08 -4.04
C LEU A 252 24.98 3.02 -4.16
N THR A 253 25.05 1.95 -3.38
CA THR A 253 24.04 0.88 -3.39
C THR A 253 22.68 1.38 -2.91
N GLN A 254 22.68 2.25 -1.88
CA GLN A 254 21.46 2.89 -1.39
C GLN A 254 20.89 3.86 -2.43
N LEU A 255 21.76 4.65 -3.09
CA LEU A 255 21.33 5.54 -4.17
C LEU A 255 20.66 4.74 -5.28
N LEU A 256 21.31 3.68 -5.77
CA LEU A 256 20.79 2.85 -6.86
C LEU A 256 19.48 2.16 -6.47
N GLY A 257 19.41 1.53 -5.28
CA GLY A 257 18.17 0.87 -4.84
C GLY A 257 16.99 1.84 -4.74
N LEU A 258 17.21 3.04 -4.18
CA LEU A 258 16.15 4.04 -4.09
C LEU A 258 15.78 4.62 -5.47
N SER A 259 16.77 4.93 -6.32
CA SER A 259 16.53 5.67 -7.57
C SER A 259 16.18 4.79 -8.77
N TYR A 260 16.63 3.54 -8.82
CA TYR A 260 16.37 2.60 -9.92
C TYR A 260 15.35 1.53 -9.54
N ASP A 261 15.41 1.00 -8.32
CA ASP A 261 14.63 -0.19 -7.95
C ASP A 261 13.34 0.13 -7.17
N TRP A 262 13.10 1.40 -6.80
CA TRP A 262 11.89 1.81 -6.08
C TRP A 262 11.28 3.13 -6.60
N ALA A 263 11.83 4.29 -6.25
CA ALA A 263 11.23 5.58 -6.62
C ALA A 263 11.26 5.84 -8.14
N GLY A 264 12.29 5.36 -8.83
CA GLY A 264 12.40 5.45 -10.29
C GLY A 264 11.34 4.65 -11.04
N LEU A 265 10.93 3.49 -10.50
CA LEU A 265 9.92 2.63 -11.10
C LEU A 265 8.52 3.23 -10.96
N TRP A 266 8.23 3.91 -9.85
CA TRP A 266 6.95 4.59 -9.64
C TRP A 266 6.75 5.81 -10.55
N ILE A 267 7.82 6.51 -10.96
CA ILE A 267 7.70 7.68 -11.85
C ILE A 267 7.86 7.35 -13.34
N ASP A 268 8.21 6.10 -13.67
CA ASP A 268 8.58 5.65 -15.02
C ASP A 268 9.68 6.51 -15.69
N MET A 269 10.73 6.85 -14.92
CA MET A 269 11.86 7.65 -15.44
C MET A 269 13.14 6.86 -15.58
N VAL A 270 13.28 5.74 -14.86
CA VAL A 270 14.56 5.04 -14.72
C VAL A 270 14.31 3.52 -14.81
N GLY A 271 15.20 2.82 -15.53
CA GLY A 271 14.97 1.48 -16.08
C GLY A 271 14.50 0.40 -15.10
N GLY A 272 13.80 -0.59 -15.67
CA GLY A 272 13.08 -1.64 -14.95
C GLY A 272 11.73 -1.86 -15.61
N VAL A 273 10.85 -2.63 -14.98
CA VAL A 273 9.41 -2.62 -15.32
C VAL A 273 8.76 -1.61 -14.41
N PRO A 274 8.09 -0.56 -14.93
CA PRO A 274 7.42 0.44 -14.11
C PRO A 274 6.44 -0.20 -13.13
N LEU A 275 6.35 0.36 -11.93
CA LEU A 275 5.38 -0.07 -10.95
C LEU A 275 4.02 0.54 -11.30
N GLU A 276 2.98 -0.26 -11.09
CA GLU A 276 1.60 0.15 -11.31
C GLU A 276 0.81 -0.05 -10.02
N PHE A 277 -0.01 0.94 -9.69
CA PHE A 277 -0.85 0.92 -8.51
C PHE A 277 -2.06 0.03 -8.74
N GLU A 278 -2.33 -0.88 -7.81
CA GLU A 278 -3.47 -1.79 -7.87
C GLU A 278 -4.76 -1.04 -7.54
N MET A 279 -5.53 -0.67 -8.57
CA MET A 279 -6.69 0.22 -8.43
C MET A 279 -7.79 -0.34 -7.53
N ILE A 280 -7.80 -1.66 -7.29
CA ILE A 280 -8.70 -2.30 -6.33
C ILE A 280 -8.56 -1.71 -4.91
N LEU A 281 -7.39 -1.18 -4.54
CA LEU A 281 -7.13 -0.53 -3.26
C LEU A 281 -7.95 0.75 -3.05
N VAL A 282 -8.43 1.36 -4.14
CA VAL A 282 -9.31 2.54 -4.13
C VAL A 282 -10.68 2.25 -4.72
N GLY A 283 -11.04 0.96 -4.86
CA GLY A 283 -12.33 0.52 -5.42
C GLY A 283 -12.45 0.56 -6.94
N GLY A 284 -11.33 0.78 -7.65
CA GLY A 284 -11.24 0.72 -9.11
C GLY A 284 -10.94 -0.68 -9.65
N THR A 285 -10.64 -0.76 -10.95
CA THR A 285 -10.30 -1.99 -11.68
C THR A 285 -8.99 -1.82 -12.43
N GLY A 286 -8.23 -2.89 -12.60
CA GLY A 286 -6.95 -2.86 -13.29
C GLY A 286 -5.82 -2.33 -12.41
N THR A 287 -4.73 -1.97 -13.07
CA THR A 287 -3.59 -1.29 -12.47
C THR A 287 -3.44 0.09 -13.11
N MET A 288 -2.66 0.97 -12.48
CA MET A 288 -2.42 2.32 -12.98
C MET A 288 -0.96 2.70 -12.86
N GLY A 289 -0.30 2.98 -13.98
CA GLY A 289 1.06 3.54 -14.01
C GLY A 289 1.07 5.08 -14.01
N ALA A 290 2.26 5.66 -13.84
CA ALA A 290 2.45 7.12 -13.84
C ALA A 290 1.99 7.80 -15.15
N ASP A 291 2.23 7.15 -16.29
CA ASP A 291 1.85 7.65 -17.62
C ASP A 291 0.34 7.74 -17.80
N GLU A 292 -0.36 6.67 -17.44
CA GLU A 292 -1.82 6.62 -17.53
C GLU A 292 -2.47 7.58 -16.53
N TRP A 293 -1.99 7.59 -15.28
CA TRP A 293 -2.44 8.53 -14.26
C TRP A 293 -2.29 9.98 -14.74
N TRP A 294 -1.14 10.34 -15.32
CA TRP A 294 -0.90 11.68 -15.85
C TRP A 294 -1.87 12.03 -16.98
N GLN A 295 -2.05 11.13 -17.95
CA GLN A 295 -2.93 11.37 -19.11
C GLN A 295 -4.38 11.59 -18.70
N LEU A 296 -4.87 10.85 -17.70
CA LEU A 296 -6.21 11.03 -17.14
C LEU A 296 -6.29 12.33 -16.33
N SER A 297 -5.43 12.49 -15.34
CA SER A 297 -5.46 13.61 -14.39
C SER A 297 -5.23 14.97 -15.04
N LEU A 298 -4.60 15.02 -16.22
CA LEU A 298 -4.44 16.25 -16.99
C LEU A 298 -5.79 16.84 -17.42
N GLY A 299 -6.78 16.00 -17.73
CA GLY A 299 -8.07 16.41 -18.27
C GLY A 299 -9.28 16.09 -17.40
N SER A 300 -9.10 15.39 -16.29
CA SER A 300 -10.18 14.97 -15.38
C SER A 300 -9.76 15.08 -13.92
N GLU A 301 -10.69 14.76 -13.03
CA GLU A 301 -10.35 14.41 -11.64
C GLU A 301 -9.32 13.28 -11.65
N GLU A 302 -8.35 13.37 -10.74
CA GLU A 302 -7.28 12.39 -10.65
C GLU A 302 -7.83 11.08 -10.02
N PRO A 303 -7.51 9.92 -10.60
CA PRO A 303 -8.26 8.70 -10.37
C PRO A 303 -7.97 7.97 -9.05
N ILE A 304 -6.98 8.41 -8.24
CA ILE A 304 -6.55 7.68 -7.04
C ILE A 304 -7.05 8.33 -5.75
N ALA A 305 -6.68 9.59 -5.48
CA ALA A 305 -7.10 10.31 -4.28
C ALA A 305 -8.24 11.31 -4.55
N GLY A 306 -8.65 11.49 -5.80
CA GLY A 306 -9.69 12.44 -6.21
C GLY A 306 -9.21 13.90 -6.23
N GLY A 307 -10.10 14.80 -6.63
CA GLY A 307 -9.78 16.20 -6.89
C GLY A 307 -8.97 16.44 -8.17
N TYR A 308 -8.47 17.66 -8.34
CA TYR A 308 -7.79 18.08 -9.58
C TYR A 308 -6.34 18.48 -9.32
N ILE A 309 -5.44 18.01 -10.18
CA ILE A 309 -4.02 18.37 -10.08
C ILE A 309 -3.79 19.82 -10.51
N SER A 310 -2.88 20.50 -9.83
CA SER A 310 -2.60 21.95 -10.02
C SER A 310 -2.11 22.32 -11.43
N ILE A 311 -1.52 21.36 -12.13
CA ILE A 311 -1.03 21.45 -13.51
C ILE A 311 -2.08 20.97 -14.55
N GLY A 312 -3.22 20.46 -14.09
CA GLY A 312 -4.32 20.00 -14.93
C GLY A 312 -4.99 21.13 -15.73
N LEU A 313 -5.69 20.76 -16.80
CA LEU A 313 -6.52 21.65 -17.61
C LEU A 313 -7.81 22.05 -16.86
N ASN A 314 -8.33 21.16 -16.02
CA ASN A 314 -9.52 21.40 -15.19
C ASN A 314 -9.11 21.87 -13.79
N ARG A 315 -8.75 23.15 -13.65
CA ARG A 315 -8.35 23.75 -12.36
C ARG A 315 -9.11 25.03 -12.06
N GLY A 316 -9.42 25.29 -10.80
CA GLY A 316 -10.09 26.51 -10.36
C GLY A 316 -11.47 26.68 -10.98
N GLU A 317 -11.72 27.80 -11.69
CA GLU A 317 -13.03 28.09 -12.31
C GLU A 317 -13.45 27.11 -13.42
N TYR A 318 -12.55 26.24 -13.87
CA TYR A 318 -12.78 25.24 -14.92
C TYR A 318 -12.89 23.80 -14.37
N GLU A 319 -12.97 23.62 -13.05
CA GLU A 319 -13.20 22.30 -12.44
C GLU A 319 -14.60 21.79 -12.79
N GLY A 320 -14.66 20.59 -13.39
CA GLY A 320 -15.92 19.89 -13.68
C GLY A 320 -16.76 20.44 -14.84
N THR A 321 -16.20 21.28 -15.72
CA THR A 321 -16.86 21.81 -16.94
C THR A 321 -16.51 21.02 -18.19
#